data_AF-A0A452G0W6-F1
#
_entry.id   AF-A0A452G0W6-F1
#
_cell.length_a   1.000
_cell.length_b   1.000
_cell.length_c   1.000
_cell.angle_alpha   90.00
_cell.angle_beta   90.00
_cell.angle_gamma   90.00
#
_symmetry.space_group_name_H-M   'P 1'
#
loop_
_entity.id
_entity.type
_entity.pdbx_description
1 polymer ?
#
loop_
_entity_poly.entity_id
_entity_poly.type
_entity_poly.pdbx_seq_one_letter_code
_entity_poly.pdbx_strand_id
1 'polypeptide(L)'
;KRDERSVKSTAVRVVDFGSATFDHEHHSTIVSTRHYRAPEVILELGWSQPCDVWSIGCIIFEYYVGFTLFQTHDNREHLAMMERILGPIPSRMIRKTRKQKYFYRGRLDWDENTSAGRYVRENCKPLRRYLTSEAEEHHQLFDLIESMLEYEPAKRLTLGEALQHPFFARLRAERNSLLLRGSL
;
A
#
# COMPACT_ATOMS: atom_id res chain seq x y z
N LYS A 1 -11.00 3.95 -31.01
CA LYS A 1 -9.60 3.82 -30.55
C LYS A 1 -9.24 5.11 -29.82
N ARG A 2 -9.02 5.06 -28.50
CA ARG A 2 -8.53 6.21 -27.72
C ARG A 2 -7.05 6.39 -28.10
N ASP A 3 -6.62 7.62 -28.39
CA ASP A 3 -5.19 7.89 -28.57
C ASP A 3 -4.46 7.58 -27.27
N GLU A 4 -3.65 6.51 -27.26
CA GLU A 4 -2.74 6.22 -26.16
C GLU A 4 -1.63 7.27 -26.18
N ARG A 5 -1.61 8.11 -25.15
CA ARG A 5 -0.56 9.11 -24.94
C ARG A 5 0.45 8.56 -23.95
N SER A 6 1.69 8.41 -24.39
CA SER A 6 2.81 8.06 -23.51
C SER A 6 3.49 9.32 -22.99
N VAL A 7 3.79 9.35 -21.69
CA VAL A 7 4.55 10.44 -21.07
C VAL A 7 6.00 10.40 -21.55
N LYS A 8 6.57 11.54 -21.93
CA LYS A 8 7.95 11.60 -22.47
C LYS A 8 9.03 11.37 -21.40
N SER A 9 8.75 11.70 -20.15
CA SER A 9 9.67 11.56 -19.02
C SER A 9 8.88 11.17 -17.77
N THR A 10 9.41 10.22 -17.02
CA THR A 10 8.84 9.72 -15.76
C THR A 10 9.44 10.41 -14.53
N ALA A 11 10.12 11.55 -14.70
CA ALA A 11 10.63 12.34 -13.58
C ALA A 11 9.46 12.93 -12.77
N VAL A 12 9.46 12.71 -11.46
CA VAL A 12 8.41 13.15 -10.53
C VAL A 12 8.96 13.96 -9.36
N ARG A 13 8.08 14.70 -8.69
CA ARG A 13 8.36 15.43 -7.45
C ARG A 13 7.23 15.16 -6.46
N VAL A 14 7.58 14.95 -5.20
CA VAL A 14 6.61 14.93 -4.09
C VAL A 14 6.21 16.36 -3.77
N VAL A 15 4.93 16.58 -3.54
CA VAL A 15 4.33 17.89 -3.28
C VAL A 15 3.36 17.78 -2.09
N ASP A 16 2.77 18.92 -1.70
CA ASP A 16 1.75 19.01 -0.66
C ASP A 16 2.20 18.51 0.72
N PHE A 17 3.20 19.19 1.29
CA PHE A 17 3.71 18.93 2.64
C PHE A 17 2.83 19.54 3.75
N GLY A 18 1.61 19.99 3.45
CA GLY A 18 0.73 20.66 4.42
C GLY A 18 0.24 19.76 5.56
N SER A 19 0.38 18.44 5.41
CA SER A 19 0.06 17.44 6.44
C SER A 19 1.30 16.69 6.95
N ALA A 20 2.52 17.11 6.56
CA ALA A 20 3.74 16.54 7.10
C ALA A 20 3.84 16.83 8.61
N THR A 21 4.30 15.86 9.40
CA THR A 21 4.42 15.98 10.86
C THR A 21 5.80 15.51 11.27
N PHE A 22 6.53 16.31 12.05
CA PHE A 22 7.80 15.88 12.62
C PHE A 22 7.57 14.93 13.80
N ASP A 23 8.54 14.04 14.06
CA ASP A 23 8.46 13.03 15.13
C ASP A 23 8.15 13.58 16.52
N HIS A 24 8.53 14.83 16.81
CA HIS A 24 8.35 15.49 18.11
C HIS A 24 7.06 16.31 18.21
N GLU A 25 6.29 16.41 17.13
CA GLU A 25 5.04 17.19 17.08
C GLU A 25 3.83 16.35 17.49
N HIS A 26 2.71 17.02 17.69
CA HIS A 26 1.44 16.33 17.92
C HIS A 26 0.99 15.59 16.66
N HIS A 27 0.78 14.28 16.79
CA HIS A 27 0.30 13.43 15.70
C HIS A 27 -1.22 13.35 15.72
N SER A 28 -1.85 13.86 14.65
CA SER A 28 -3.30 13.73 14.44
C SER A 28 -3.73 12.25 14.39
N THR A 29 -4.86 11.91 15.00
CA THR A 29 -5.32 10.51 15.09
C THR A 29 -5.60 9.88 13.71
N ILE A 30 -6.16 10.65 12.78
CA ILE A 30 -6.50 10.20 11.43
C ILE A 30 -5.72 11.03 10.42
N VAL A 31 -4.92 10.35 9.61
CA VAL A 31 -4.11 10.93 8.53
C VAL A 31 -4.32 10.17 7.23
N SER A 32 -3.72 10.69 6.15
CA SER A 32 -3.79 10.17 4.79
C SER A 32 -5.19 10.21 4.17
N THR A 33 -5.23 10.31 2.83
CA THR A 33 -6.46 10.05 2.06
C THR A 33 -6.85 8.59 2.21
N ARG A 34 -8.16 8.31 2.27
CA ARG A 34 -8.70 7.00 2.67
C ARG A 34 -8.09 5.81 1.91
N HIS A 35 -7.94 5.88 0.59
CA HIS A 35 -7.47 4.76 -0.23
C HIS A 35 -5.99 4.39 0.01
N TYR A 36 -5.22 5.29 0.63
CA TYR A 36 -3.80 5.10 0.92
C TYR A 36 -3.54 4.95 2.43
N ARG A 37 -4.60 4.89 3.25
CA ARG A 37 -4.49 4.89 4.70
C ARG A 37 -4.11 3.51 5.24
N ALA A 38 -3.03 3.48 6.03
CA ALA A 38 -2.51 2.27 6.65
C ALA A 38 -3.43 1.70 7.75
N PRO A 39 -3.40 0.37 8.01
CA PRO A 39 -4.27 -0.30 8.98
C PRO A 39 -4.07 0.22 10.41
N GLU A 40 -2.86 0.56 10.81
CA GLU A 40 -2.56 1.12 12.13
C GLU A 40 -3.23 2.48 12.38
N VAL A 41 -3.48 3.26 11.32
CA VAL A 41 -4.24 4.53 11.40
C VAL A 41 -5.72 4.24 11.57
N ILE A 42 -6.29 3.31 10.79
CA ILE A 42 -7.71 2.91 10.89
C ILE A 42 -8.02 2.33 12.28
N LEU A 43 -7.07 1.56 12.81
CA LEU A 43 -7.15 0.89 14.11
C LEU A 43 -6.68 1.78 15.27
N GLU A 44 -6.27 3.03 15.03
CA GLU A 44 -5.77 3.97 16.04
C GLU A 44 -4.69 3.36 16.96
N LEU A 45 -3.71 2.68 16.36
CA LEU A 45 -2.59 2.03 17.07
C LEU A 45 -1.37 2.94 17.23
N GLY A 46 -1.49 4.20 16.81
CA GLY A 46 -0.38 5.11 16.57
C GLY A 46 0.24 4.87 15.20
N TRP A 47 0.80 5.92 14.60
CA TRP A 47 1.46 5.88 13.31
C TRP A 47 2.72 6.74 13.34
N SER A 48 3.64 6.42 12.44
CA SER A 48 4.85 7.19 12.14
C SER A 48 5.22 6.91 10.67
N GLN A 49 6.48 7.06 10.30
CA GLN A 49 7.00 6.90 8.94
C GLN A 49 6.51 5.65 8.16
N PRO A 50 6.29 4.46 8.77
CA PRO A 50 5.78 3.30 8.02
C PRO A 50 4.42 3.51 7.34
N CYS A 51 3.59 4.47 7.78
CA CYS A 51 2.31 4.74 7.11
C CYS A 51 2.50 5.26 5.69
N ASP A 52 3.61 5.94 5.42
CA ASP A 52 3.95 6.42 4.07
C ASP A 52 4.36 5.26 3.17
N VAL A 53 5.04 4.24 3.71
CA VAL A 53 5.38 3.03 2.96
C VAL A 53 4.13 2.30 2.49
N TRP A 54 3.13 2.16 3.36
CA TRP A 54 1.84 1.59 2.97
C TRP A 54 1.19 2.40 1.85
N SER A 55 1.18 3.73 1.99
CA SER A 55 0.64 4.64 0.98
C SER A 55 1.34 4.45 -0.37
N ILE A 56 2.67 4.32 -0.38
CA ILE A 56 3.46 4.06 -1.58
C ILE A 56 3.12 2.69 -2.19
N GLY A 57 2.95 1.64 -1.38
CA GLY A 57 2.51 0.33 -1.87
C GLY A 57 1.16 0.40 -2.61
N CYS A 58 0.19 1.15 -2.07
CA CYS A 58 -1.08 1.41 -2.74
C CYS A 58 -0.92 2.20 -4.05
N ILE A 59 -0.08 3.25 -4.06
CA ILE A 59 0.15 4.10 -5.25
C ILE A 59 0.86 3.30 -6.36
N ILE A 60 1.86 2.48 -6.02
CA ILE A 60 2.56 1.63 -6.99
C ILE A 60 1.60 0.62 -7.61
N PHE A 61 0.72 -0.01 -6.81
CA PHE A 61 -0.34 -0.86 -7.32
C PHE A 61 -1.22 -0.10 -8.32
N GLU A 62 -1.67 1.10 -7.96
CA GLU A 62 -2.53 1.93 -8.82
C GLU A 62 -1.83 2.36 -10.11
N TYR A 63 -0.54 2.67 -10.08
CA TYR A 63 0.25 2.91 -11.30
C TYR A 63 0.31 1.69 -12.21
N TYR A 64 0.36 0.50 -11.63
CA TYR A 64 0.48 -0.74 -12.38
C TYR A 64 -0.85 -1.17 -13.05
N VAL A 65 -1.99 -1.07 -12.34
CA VAL A 65 -3.29 -1.53 -12.87
C VAL A 65 -4.23 -0.40 -13.34
N GLY A 66 -3.97 0.84 -12.95
CA GLY A 66 -4.77 2.01 -13.32
C GLY A 66 -6.00 2.30 -12.44
N PHE A 67 -6.15 1.61 -11.31
CA PHE A 67 -7.22 1.86 -10.33
C PHE A 67 -6.75 1.65 -8.88
N THR A 68 -7.42 2.29 -7.93
CA THR A 68 -7.06 2.25 -6.50
C THR A 68 -7.20 0.85 -5.92
N LEU A 69 -6.22 0.40 -5.10
CA LEU A 69 -6.26 -0.91 -4.45
C LEU A 69 -7.44 -1.08 -3.48
N PHE A 70 -7.72 -0.05 -2.68
CA PHE A 70 -8.79 -0.04 -1.67
C PHE A 70 -9.82 1.05 -1.97
N GLN A 71 -10.76 0.75 -2.85
CA GLN A 71 -11.85 1.65 -3.22
C GLN A 71 -13.03 1.53 -2.24
N THR A 72 -12.99 2.33 -1.17
CA THR A 72 -14.01 2.29 -0.11
C THR A 72 -14.14 3.62 0.62
N HIS A 73 -15.28 3.83 1.28
CA HIS A 73 -15.55 4.96 2.16
C HIS A 73 -15.84 4.59 3.62
N ASP A 74 -15.85 3.29 3.96
CA ASP A 74 -16.12 2.77 5.32
C ASP A 74 -14.90 2.07 5.93
N ASN A 75 -14.75 2.12 7.26
CA ASN A 75 -13.59 1.51 7.93
C ASN A 75 -13.68 -0.02 8.00
N ARG A 76 -14.86 -0.61 8.24
CA ARG A 76 -14.99 -2.07 8.30
C ARG A 76 -14.83 -2.68 6.92
N GLU A 77 -15.43 -2.06 5.92
CA GLU A 77 -15.24 -2.45 4.52
C GLU A 77 -13.76 -2.38 4.12
N HIS A 78 -13.04 -1.30 4.49
CA HIS A 78 -11.61 -1.19 4.21
C HIS A 78 -10.81 -2.33 4.84
N LEU A 79 -11.06 -2.66 6.10
CA LEU A 79 -10.41 -3.80 6.77
C LEU A 79 -10.79 -5.14 6.11
N ALA A 80 -12.02 -5.31 5.63
CA ALA A 80 -12.45 -6.51 4.92
C ALA A 80 -11.76 -6.65 3.55
N MET A 81 -11.60 -5.54 2.82
CA MET A 81 -10.82 -5.52 1.57
C MET A 81 -9.36 -5.89 1.83
N MET A 82 -8.75 -5.34 2.89
CA MET A 82 -7.40 -5.72 3.32
C MET A 82 -7.31 -7.23 3.59
N GLU A 83 -8.23 -7.80 4.39
CA GLU A 83 -8.21 -9.24 4.68
C GLU A 83 -8.37 -10.10 3.41
N ARG A 84 -9.19 -9.66 2.47
CA ARG A 84 -9.41 -10.34 1.20
C ARG A 84 -8.19 -10.31 0.27
N ILE A 85 -7.43 -9.21 0.28
CA ILE A 85 -6.29 -8.98 -0.62
C ILE A 85 -5.00 -9.54 -0.03
N LEU A 86 -4.77 -9.33 1.27
CA LEU A 86 -3.48 -9.55 1.96
C LEU A 86 -3.52 -10.70 2.96
N GLY A 87 -4.70 -11.27 3.23
CA GLY A 87 -4.89 -12.27 4.28
C GLY A 87 -5.21 -11.63 5.65
N PRO A 88 -5.41 -12.45 6.69
CA PRO A 88 -6.03 -12.02 7.95
C PRO A 88 -5.21 -10.97 8.71
N ILE A 89 -5.88 -10.04 9.37
CA ILE A 89 -5.23 -9.03 10.21
C ILE A 89 -4.54 -9.74 11.40
N PRO A 90 -3.28 -9.40 11.73
CA PRO A 90 -2.58 -10.00 12.86
C PRO A 90 -3.36 -9.83 14.18
N SER A 91 -3.58 -10.93 14.91
CA SER A 91 -4.34 -10.91 16.18
C SER A 91 -3.72 -9.98 17.22
N ARG A 92 -2.42 -9.70 17.13
CA ARG A 92 -1.73 -8.71 17.97
C ARG A 92 -2.28 -7.30 17.77
N MET A 93 -2.56 -6.90 16.54
CA MET A 93 -3.16 -5.61 16.20
C MET A 93 -4.61 -5.56 16.66
N ILE A 94 -5.39 -6.63 16.40
CA ILE A 94 -6.79 -6.76 16.84
C ILE A 94 -6.91 -6.60 18.35
N ARG A 95 -6.04 -7.26 19.14
CA ARG A 95 -6.09 -7.16 20.60
C ARG A 95 -5.67 -5.79 21.14
N LYS A 96 -4.81 -5.07 20.42
CA LYS A 96 -4.26 -3.78 20.88
C LYS A 96 -5.17 -2.58 20.53
N THR A 97 -6.01 -2.70 19.50
CA THR A 97 -6.85 -1.56 19.05
C THR A 97 -7.97 -1.22 20.02
N ARG A 98 -8.32 0.07 20.13
CA ARG A 98 -9.53 0.53 20.82
C ARG A 98 -10.79 0.36 19.97
N LYS A 99 -10.66 0.07 18.67
CA LYS A 99 -11.76 -0.11 17.71
C LYS A 99 -12.35 -1.53 17.75
N GLN A 100 -12.57 -2.06 18.95
CA GLN A 100 -13.09 -3.42 19.15
C GLN A 100 -14.47 -3.64 18.49
N LYS A 101 -15.24 -2.57 18.25
CA LYS A 101 -16.52 -2.64 17.50
C LYS A 101 -16.41 -3.19 16.07
N TYR A 102 -15.20 -3.32 15.52
CA TYR A 102 -14.98 -3.92 14.20
C TYR A 102 -14.73 -5.43 14.27
N PHE A 103 -14.59 -6.00 15.47
CA PHE A 103 -14.14 -7.37 15.64
C PHE A 103 -15.07 -8.14 16.58
N TYR A 104 -15.25 -9.43 16.29
CA TYR A 104 -15.95 -10.37 17.15
C TYR A 104 -15.12 -11.65 17.29
N ARG A 105 -14.88 -12.08 18.53
CA ARG A 105 -14.05 -13.27 18.86
C ARG A 105 -12.67 -13.27 18.18
N GLY A 106 -12.02 -12.10 18.11
CA GLY A 106 -10.66 -11.96 17.57
C GLY A 106 -10.56 -12.03 16.04
N ARG A 107 -11.68 -11.93 15.32
CA ARG A 107 -11.75 -11.85 13.86
C ARG A 107 -12.56 -10.63 13.44
N LEU A 108 -12.38 -10.16 12.21
CA LEU A 108 -13.19 -9.07 11.67
C LEU A 108 -14.67 -9.48 11.70
N ASP A 109 -15.51 -8.63 12.25
CA ASP A 109 -16.96 -8.82 12.27
C ASP A 109 -17.53 -8.35 10.93
N TRP A 110 -17.52 -9.26 9.95
CA TRP A 110 -17.89 -8.99 8.56
C TRP A 110 -18.83 -10.06 8.00
N ASP A 111 -19.98 -9.61 7.50
CA ASP A 111 -20.96 -10.49 6.86
C ASP A 111 -20.83 -10.44 5.33
N GLU A 112 -20.34 -11.52 4.74
CA GLU A 112 -20.16 -11.69 3.29
C GLU A 112 -21.49 -11.72 2.51
N ASN A 113 -22.63 -11.95 3.17
CA ASN A 113 -23.93 -12.01 2.52
C ASN A 113 -24.62 -10.65 2.37
N THR A 114 -24.07 -9.59 3.00
CA THR A 114 -24.54 -8.21 2.80
C THR A 114 -24.17 -7.68 1.40
N SER A 115 -24.77 -6.58 0.97
CA SER A 115 -24.39 -5.93 -0.29
C SER A 115 -22.92 -5.51 -0.33
N ALA A 116 -22.39 -4.98 0.78
CA ALA A 116 -20.98 -4.64 0.91
C ALA A 116 -20.09 -5.91 0.93
N GLY A 117 -20.52 -6.97 1.62
CA GLY A 117 -19.84 -8.25 1.64
C GLY A 117 -19.69 -8.86 0.23
N ARG A 118 -20.77 -8.85 -0.56
CA ARG A 118 -20.73 -9.28 -1.97
C ARG A 118 -19.81 -8.42 -2.82
N TYR A 119 -19.88 -7.09 -2.66
CA TYR A 119 -19.00 -6.15 -3.36
C TYR A 119 -17.51 -6.47 -3.10
N VAL A 120 -17.11 -6.63 -1.84
CA VAL A 120 -15.73 -6.99 -1.48
C VAL A 120 -15.36 -8.34 -2.09
N ARG A 121 -16.21 -9.36 -1.98
CA ARG A 121 -15.92 -10.71 -2.50
C ARG A 121 -15.72 -10.73 -4.02
N GLU A 122 -16.50 -9.94 -4.76
CA GLU A 122 -16.49 -9.90 -6.22
C GLU A 122 -15.38 -9.01 -6.79
N ASN A 123 -15.04 -7.91 -6.10
CA ASN A 123 -14.09 -6.91 -6.62
C ASN A 123 -12.69 -7.03 -6.02
N CYS A 124 -12.55 -7.70 -4.86
CA CYS A 124 -11.25 -7.94 -4.21
C CYS A 124 -10.82 -9.39 -4.36
N LYS A 125 -9.58 -9.58 -4.80
CA LYS A 125 -8.91 -10.87 -4.94
C LYS A 125 -7.53 -10.82 -4.25
N PRO A 126 -6.94 -11.96 -3.88
CA PRO A 126 -5.58 -11.99 -3.35
C PRO A 126 -4.61 -11.20 -4.24
N LEU A 127 -3.69 -10.45 -3.63
CA LEU A 127 -2.88 -9.43 -4.30
C LEU A 127 -2.21 -9.93 -5.59
N ARG A 128 -1.56 -11.09 -5.57
CA ARG A 128 -0.88 -11.65 -6.76
C ARG A 128 -1.81 -11.96 -7.93
N ARG A 129 -3.13 -12.10 -7.72
CA ARG A 129 -4.06 -12.28 -8.84
C ARG A 129 -4.27 -11.02 -9.68
N TYR A 130 -3.69 -9.88 -9.29
CA TYR A 130 -3.65 -8.67 -10.12
C TYR A 130 -2.44 -8.59 -11.05
N LEU A 131 -1.51 -9.56 -11.01
CA LEU A 131 -0.45 -9.69 -12.00
C LEU A 131 -1.06 -9.77 -13.42
N THR A 132 -0.47 -9.01 -14.34
CA THR A 132 -0.83 -9.00 -15.77
C THR A 132 0.17 -9.77 -16.63
N SER A 133 1.28 -10.22 -16.04
CA SER A 133 2.35 -10.99 -16.68
C SER A 133 3.09 -11.83 -15.63
N GLU A 134 3.51 -13.02 -16.02
CA GLU A 134 4.31 -13.94 -15.19
C GLU A 134 5.83 -13.71 -15.37
N ALA A 135 6.21 -12.63 -16.06
CA ALA A 135 7.62 -12.25 -16.19
C ALA A 135 8.21 -11.89 -14.81
N GLU A 136 9.48 -12.23 -14.59
CA GLU A 136 10.15 -12.09 -13.30
C GLU A 136 10.06 -10.66 -12.73
N GLU A 137 10.16 -9.63 -13.56
CA GLU A 137 10.08 -8.22 -13.11
C GLU A 137 8.71 -7.86 -12.51
N HIS A 138 7.64 -8.50 -12.97
CA HIS A 138 6.30 -8.31 -12.42
C HIS A 138 6.16 -9.03 -11.08
N HIS A 139 6.73 -10.23 -10.94
CA HIS A 139 6.81 -10.90 -9.64
C HIS A 139 7.62 -10.06 -8.65
N GLN A 140 8.79 -9.53 -9.05
CA GLN A 140 9.60 -8.65 -8.22
C GLN A 140 8.87 -7.35 -7.81
N LEU A 141 8.03 -6.79 -8.69
CA LEU A 141 7.16 -5.66 -8.35
C LEU A 141 6.16 -6.04 -7.27
N PHE A 142 5.49 -7.18 -7.41
CA PHE A 142 4.50 -7.63 -6.43
C PHE A 142 5.13 -8.08 -5.10
N ASP A 143 6.35 -8.62 -5.13
CA ASP A 143 7.14 -8.89 -3.91
C ASP A 143 7.41 -7.60 -3.14
N LEU A 144 7.77 -6.53 -3.85
CA LEU A 144 7.96 -5.19 -3.27
C LEU A 144 6.66 -4.64 -2.67
N ILE A 145 5.56 -4.70 -3.43
CA ILE A 145 4.24 -4.22 -2.98
C ILE A 145 3.78 -5.01 -1.74
N GLU A 146 3.90 -6.34 -1.73
CA GLU A 146 3.57 -7.17 -0.57
C GLU A 146 4.37 -6.75 0.67
N SER A 147 5.67 -6.50 0.51
CA SER A 147 6.55 -6.07 1.60
C SER A 147 6.21 -4.66 2.14
N MET A 148 5.67 -3.79 1.27
CA MET A 148 5.17 -2.46 1.63
C MET A 148 3.78 -2.50 2.28
N LEU A 149 2.97 -3.51 1.94
CA LEU A 149 1.61 -3.72 2.45
C LEU A 149 1.55 -4.73 3.61
N GLU A 150 2.67 -4.89 4.32
CA GLU A 150 2.70 -5.62 5.58
C GLU A 150 1.87 -4.89 6.65
N TYR A 151 1.02 -5.64 7.35
CA TYR A 151 0.10 -5.09 8.35
C TYR A 151 0.84 -4.49 9.53
N GLU A 152 1.80 -5.22 10.10
CA GLU A 152 2.50 -4.74 11.28
C GLU A 152 3.53 -3.67 10.89
N PRO A 153 3.40 -2.42 11.35
CA PRO A 153 4.27 -1.33 10.89
C PRO A 153 5.75 -1.57 11.16
N ALA A 154 6.07 -2.33 12.21
CA ALA A 154 7.43 -2.69 12.59
C ALA A 154 8.05 -3.81 11.73
N LYS A 155 7.24 -4.55 10.97
CA LYS A 155 7.70 -5.57 10.01
C LYS A 155 7.67 -5.06 8.57
N ARG A 156 6.98 -3.95 8.33
CA ARG A 156 6.85 -3.31 7.03
C ARG A 156 8.21 -2.83 6.55
N LEU A 157 8.48 -3.09 5.28
CA LEU A 157 9.72 -2.70 4.61
C LEU A 157 10.01 -1.21 4.82
N THR A 158 11.24 -0.83 5.16
CA THR A 158 11.62 0.59 5.20
C THR A 158 11.95 1.09 3.79
N LEU A 159 11.85 2.41 3.55
CA LEU A 159 12.25 2.96 2.24
C LEU A 159 13.74 2.76 1.94
N GLY A 160 14.60 2.75 2.97
CA GLY A 160 16.02 2.45 2.81
C GLY A 160 16.26 1.05 2.25
N GLU A 161 15.56 0.05 2.79
CA GLU A 161 15.59 -1.33 2.30
C GLU A 161 14.93 -1.45 0.92
N ALA A 162 13.79 -0.77 0.71
CA ALA A 162 13.06 -0.78 -0.56
C ALA A 162 13.94 -0.29 -1.72
N LEU A 163 14.77 0.73 -1.52
CA LEU A 163 15.69 1.20 -2.55
C LEU A 163 16.70 0.13 -2.97
N GLN A 164 17.00 -0.86 -2.12
CA GLN A 164 17.88 -2.00 -2.39
C GLN A 164 17.14 -3.22 -2.98
N HIS A 165 15.82 -3.16 -3.15
CA HIS A 165 15.02 -4.28 -3.62
C HIS A 165 15.42 -4.73 -5.04
N PRO A 166 15.43 -6.05 -5.35
CA PRO A 166 15.78 -6.58 -6.68
C PRO A 166 15.01 -5.94 -7.84
N PHE A 167 13.76 -5.55 -7.62
CA PHE A 167 12.94 -4.83 -8.61
C PHE A 167 13.66 -3.60 -9.20
N PHE A 168 14.45 -2.87 -8.40
CA PHE A 168 15.17 -1.68 -8.85
C PHE A 168 16.58 -1.97 -9.41
N ALA A 169 17.01 -3.23 -9.50
CA ALA A 169 18.35 -3.58 -9.97
C ALA A 169 18.62 -3.07 -11.40
N ARG A 170 17.63 -3.14 -12.30
CA ARG A 170 17.76 -2.68 -13.70
C ARG A 170 17.97 -1.17 -13.82
N LEU A 171 17.34 -0.37 -12.95
CA LEU A 171 17.49 1.10 -12.95
C LEU A 171 18.88 1.55 -12.50
N ARG A 172 19.53 0.79 -11.61
CA ARG A 172 20.88 1.12 -11.11
C ARG A 172 21.94 1.01 -12.19
N ALA A 173 21.79 0.05 -13.11
CA ALA A 173 22.71 -0.12 -14.23
C ALA A 173 22.70 1.08 -15.19
N GLU A 174 21.53 1.67 -15.44
CA GLU A 174 21.38 2.84 -16.31
C GLU A 174 21.90 4.14 -15.65
N ARG A 175 21.72 4.31 -14.34
CA ARG A 175 22.25 5.49 -13.64
C ARG A 175 23.78 5.50 -13.61
N ASN A 176 24.41 4.33 -13.50
CA ASN A 176 25.87 4.21 -13.56
C ASN A 176 26.40 4.42 -14.99
N SER A 177 25.67 4.01 -16.03
CA SER A 177 26.08 4.25 -17.42
C SER A 177 25.93 5.71 -17.86
N LEU A 178 24.96 6.46 -17.30
CA LEU A 178 24.81 7.90 -17.52
C LEU A 178 25.93 8.72 -16.87
N LEU A 179 26.41 8.34 -15.69
CA LEU A 179 27.55 9.01 -15.03
C LEU A 179 28.86 8.80 -15.81
N LEU A 180 29.05 7.62 -16.43
CA LEU A 180 30.20 7.33 -17.28
C LEU A 180 30.17 8.08 -18.63
N ARG A 181 29.01 8.55 -19.08
CA ARG A 181 28.85 9.34 -20.32
C ARG A 181 28.93 10.85 -20.11
N GLY A 182 28.89 11.34 -18.87
CA GLY A 182 29.01 12.75 -18.52
C GLY A 182 30.42 13.21 -18.16
N SER A 183 31.45 12.39 -18.42
CA SER A 183 32.86 12.65 -18.08
C SER A 183 33.76 12.73 -19.33
N LEU A 184 33.30 13.38 -20.40
CA LEU A 184 34.09 13.75 -21.57
C LEU A 184 33.77 15.19 -22.00
#